data_AF-A0A350DBX9-F1
#
_entry.id   AF-A0A350DBX9-F1
#
_cell.length_a   1.000
_cell.length_b   1.000
_cell.length_c   1.000
_cell.angle_alpha   90.00
_cell.angle_beta   90.00
_cell.angle_gamma   90.00
#
_symmetry.space_group_name_H-M   'P 1'
#
loop_
_entity.id
_entity.type
_entity.pdbx_description
1 polymer ?
#
loop_
_entity_poly.entity_id
_entity_poly.type
_entity_poly.pdbx_seq_one_letter_code
_entity_poly.pdbx_strand_id
1 'polypeptide(L)' 'MKHSPAYRLAATVLHGFDEYRARFKQITSDASRRFRDAAWREAQQASAARINLYGEKVEETLDR' A
#
# COMPACT_ATOMS: atom_id res chain seq x y z
N MET A 1 15.79 -15.58 -20.28
CA MET A 1 15.20 -15.79 -18.93
C MET A 1 14.21 -14.69 -18.51
N LYS A 2 14.47 -13.39 -18.72
CA LYS A 2 13.57 -12.25 -18.39
C LYS A 2 12.19 -12.20 -19.11
N HIS A 3 11.82 -13.23 -19.88
CA HIS A 3 10.59 -13.25 -20.67
C HIS A 3 9.81 -14.55 -20.50
N SER A 4 10.18 -15.41 -19.55
CA SER A 4 9.34 -16.57 -19.24
C SER A 4 8.03 -16.10 -18.58
N PRO A 5 6.93 -16.87 -18.71
CA PRO A 5 5.70 -16.60 -17.96
C PRO A 5 5.94 -16.46 -16.46
N ALA A 6 6.76 -17.34 -15.87
CA ALA A 6 7.13 -17.28 -14.46
C ALA A 6 7.84 -15.97 -14.08
N TYR A 7 8.75 -15.46 -14.93
CA TYR A 7 9.40 -14.18 -14.69
C TYR A 7 8.40 -13.02 -14.71
N ARG A 8 7.46 -13.02 -15.66
CA ARG A 8 6.41 -11.99 -15.74
C ARG A 8 5.53 -12.00 -14.51
N LEU A 9 5.08 -13.16 -14.05
CA LEU A 9 4.29 -13.29 -12.81
C LEU A 9 5.05 -12.77 -11.59
N ALA A 10 6.32 -13.14 -11.44
CA ALA A 10 7.15 -12.63 -10.34
C ALA A 10 7.32 -11.11 -10.39
N ALA A 11 7.48 -10.54 -11.59
CA ALA A 11 7.55 -9.09 -11.77
C ALA A 11 6.23 -8.39 -11.43
N THR A 12 5.07 -8.97 -11.79
CA THR A 12 3.75 -8.43 -11.42
C THR A 12 3.58 -8.38 -9.91
N VAL A 13 3.92 -9.46 -9.19
CA VAL A 13 3.84 -9.52 -7.73
C VAL A 13 4.77 -8.50 -7.07
N LEU A 14 6.01 -8.39 -7.54
CA LEU A 14 6.96 -7.40 -7.02
C LEU A 14 6.46 -5.97 -7.23
N HIS A 15 5.93 -5.68 -8.42
CA HIS A 15 5.37 -4.37 -8.73
C HIS A 15 4.17 -4.01 -7.83
N GLY A 16 3.25 -4.95 -7.61
CA GLY A 16 2.13 -4.77 -6.69
C GLY A 16 2.57 -4.48 -5.26
N PHE A 17 3.62 -5.19 -4.79
CA PHE A 17 4.22 -4.92 -3.48
C PHE A 17 4.86 -3.53 -3.38
N ASP A 18 5.57 -3.09 -4.41
CA ASP A 18 6.18 -1.75 -4.44
C ASP A 18 5.11 -0.65 -4.36
N GLU A 19 4.00 -0.81 -5.07
CA GLU A 19 2.86 0.12 -5.01
C GLU A 19 2.20 0.14 -3.62
N TYR A 20 1.95 -1.04 -3.04
CA TYR A 20 1.49 -1.16 -1.64
C TYR A 20 2.43 -0.39 -0.70
N ARG A 21 3.74 -0.63 -0.82
CA ARG A 21 4.73 -0.06 0.08
C ARG A 21 4.80 1.45 -0.06
N ALA A 22 4.74 1.98 -1.28
CA ALA A 22 4.70 3.42 -1.55
C ALA A 22 3.47 4.07 -0.91
N ARG A 23 2.28 3.49 -1.11
CA ARG A 23 1.03 4.01 -0.55
C ARG A 23 1.01 3.93 0.98
N PHE A 24 1.51 2.84 1.55
CA PHE A 24 1.68 2.70 2.99
C PHE A 24 2.53 3.85 3.56
N LYS A 25 3.69 4.15 2.94
CA LYS A 25 4.55 5.27 3.37
C LYS A 25 3.78 6.59 3.37
N GLN A 26 3.05 6.88 2.30
CA GLN A 26 2.26 8.11 2.17
C GLN A 26 1.20 8.25 3.28
N ILE A 27 0.48 7.17 3.63
CA ILE A 27 -0.53 7.22 4.70
C ILE A 27 0.15 7.52 6.05
N THR A 28 1.30 6.88 6.29
CA THR A 28 2.02 6.97 7.57
C THR A 28 2.86 8.24 7.75
N SER A 29 3.24 8.94 6.67
CA SER A 29 4.18 10.07 6.74
C SER A 29 3.64 11.26 7.55
N ASP A 30 2.32 11.40 7.61
CA ASP A 30 1.65 12.53 8.26
C ASP A 30 1.19 12.20 9.71
N ALA A 31 1.52 11.01 10.23
CA ALA A 31 1.10 10.56 11.56
C ALA A 31 1.59 11.50 12.68
N SER A 32 2.84 11.98 12.61
CA SER A 32 3.39 12.89 13.61
C SER A 32 2.68 14.24 13.64
N ARG A 33 2.26 14.77 12.48
CA ARG A 33 1.49 16.02 12.42
C ARG A 33 0.11 15.81 13.06
N ARG A 34 -0.62 14.76 12.65
CA ARG A 34 -1.96 14.45 13.20
C ARG A 34 -1.95 14.32 14.73
N PHE A 35 -0.89 13.73 15.28
CA PHE A 35 -0.72 13.64 16.72
C PHE A 35 -0.52 15.02 17.37
N ARG A 36 0.38 15.85 16.84
CA ARG A 36 0.64 17.20 17.37
C ARG A 36 -0.59 18.11 17.30
N ASP A 37 -1.35 18.01 16.22
CA ASP A 37 -2.53 18.85 15.98
C ASP A 37 -3.79 18.32 16.69
N ALA A 38 -3.68 17.23 17.45
CA ALA A 38 -4.82 16.52 18.06
C ALA A 38 -5.91 16.12 17.05
N ALA A 39 -5.52 15.81 15.81
CA ALA A 39 -6.42 15.46 14.70
C ALA A 39 -6.87 13.99 14.78
N TRP A 40 -7.59 13.62 15.84
CA TRP A 40 -7.92 12.23 16.15
C TRP A 40 -8.78 11.53 15.11
N ARG A 41 -9.75 12.24 14.54
CA ARG A 41 -10.60 11.70 13.47
C ARG A 41 -9.79 11.37 12.22
N GLU A 42 -8.86 12.24 11.82
CA GLU A 42 -7.94 11.97 10.71
C GLU A 42 -7.03 10.79 11.01
N ALA A 43 -6.52 10.67 12.23
CA ALA A 43 -5.68 9.55 12.64
C ALA A 43 -6.42 8.20 12.59
N GLN A 44 -7.70 8.18 12.97
CA GLN A 44 -8.56 7.00 12.88
C GLN A 44 -8.82 6.60 11.43
N GLN A 45 -9.17 7.57 10.57
CA GLN A 45 -9.37 7.33 9.14
C GLN A 45 -8.11 6.83 8.46
N ALA A 46 -6.95 7.44 8.75
CA ALA A 46 -5.66 6.99 8.21
C ALA A 46 -5.31 5.56 8.66
N SER A 47 -5.64 5.18 9.90
CA SER A 47 -5.45 3.81 10.38
C SER A 47 -6.33 2.81 9.64
N ALA A 48 -7.62 3.13 9.43
CA ALA A 48 -8.52 2.27 8.66
C ALA A 48 -8.05 2.10 7.22
N ALA A 49 -7.66 3.19 6.54
CA ALA A 49 -7.11 3.15 5.19
C ALA A 49 -5.84 2.28 5.12
N ARG A 50 -4.94 2.37 6.12
CA ARG A 50 -3.72 1.56 6.17
C ARG A 50 -4.01 0.06 6.32
N ILE A 51 -5.05 -0.32 7.06
CA ILE A 51 -5.45 -1.72 7.27
C ILE A 51 -6.03 -2.30 5.97
N ASN A 52 -6.94 -1.58 5.32
CA ASN A 52 -7.60 -2.03 4.11
C ASN A 52 -6.63 -2.12 2.91
N LEU A 53 -5.64 -1.23 2.86
CA LEU A 53 -4.70 -1.10 1.74
C LEU A 53 -4.04 -2.41 1.31
N TYR A 54 -3.75 -3.33 2.24
CA TYR A 54 -3.11 -4.59 1.87
C TYR A 54 -4.05 -5.46 1.01
N GLY A 55 -5.32 -5.57 1.40
CA GLY A 55 -6.32 -6.33 0.64
C GLY A 55 -6.55 -5.73 -0.74
N GLU A 56 -6.76 -4.41 -0.80
CA GLU A 56 -6.93 -3.66 -2.05
C GLU A 56 -5.76 -3.91 -3.02
N LYS A 57 -4.52 -3.86 -2.53
CA LYS A 57 -3.33 -4.04 -3.38
C LYS A 57 -3.13 -5.48 -3.84
N VAL A 58 -3.56 -6.47 -3.05
CA VAL A 58 -3.56 -7.87 -3.47
C VAL A 58 -4.55 -8.08 -4.61
N GLU A 59 -5.79 -7.60 -4.47
CA GLU A 59 -6.82 -7.69 -5.52
C GLU A 59 -6.36 -7.02 -6.82
N GLU A 60 -5.86 -5.77 -6.74
CA GLU A 60 -5.32 -5.06 -7.90
C GLU A 60 -4.14 -5.78 -8.58
N THR A 61 -3.34 -6.53 -7.82
CA THR A 61 -2.20 -7.29 -8.37
C THR A 61 -2.66 -8.58 -9.06
N LEU A 62 -3.72 -9.21 -8.55
CA LEU A 62 -4.28 -10.43 -9.11
C LEU A 62 -5.04 -10.19 -10.43
N ASP A 63 -5.59 -8.99 -10.60
CA ASP A 63 -6.33 -8.59 -11.81
C ASP A 63 -5.43 -8.22 -13.02
N ARG A 64 -4.10 -8.24 -12.85
CA ARG A 64 -3.09 -7.88 -13.87
C ARG A 64 -2.52 -9.09 -14.62
#